data_AF-A0A5E4N2H3-F1
#
_entry.id   AF-A0A5E4N2H3-F1
#
_cell.length_a   1.000
_cell.length_b   1.000
_cell.length_c   1.000
_cell.angle_alpha   90.00
_cell.angle_beta   90.00
_cell.angle_gamma   90.00
#
_symmetry.space_group_name_H-M   'P 1'
#
loop_
_entity.id
_entity.type
_entity.pdbx_description
1 polymer ?
#
loop_
_entity_poly.entity_id
_entity_poly.type
_entity_poly.pdbx_seq_one_letter_code
_entity_poly.pdbx_strand_id
1 'polypeptide(L)'
;MSYRTYNDLWAQAQFILDEITKNDSNLLTSKINKDKTVVFKELSTVMVSYVSIINKLNECYDQVIQPQKRILIRNILELSLGRYLELKNDMVNLNFNEFSYLDSATAQLSLLPQDVELTIPSHYRNERCKIIEWQSNFIDEVLKKTGFYEEEKIEVDMPIRQAILLIQRHERARQGRMRAQFMKEVRAMNKPDVGDVELSDNARKAAMKIQRVWRGFITRRKIRSRVVEEMLLIGMLPPNNIDTEEQQIAQEVKCARRNIQIDRQKEYELALLHEKEKISDHMKEKMKEDIRDEVRAWYMGVKTQTGKFPDLPTEESGGSAVIYTRYKTASSLSKSTSQSSSKETKSHKSKSIAGKENKEEKKKKTDEEEAGFKMGPSNFLQELMLSCSEYDEVWKGMDETKNSSQSHIESIVKVQKIAEVERELRKIVDVQLRAELETLHNALDKDNAIRIKRSKKQKKVKRSSKKTKKKRDKDLTPDRTVNINNL
;
A
#
# COMPACT_ATOMS: atom_id res chain seq x y z
N MET A 1 -9.24 -4.53 26.51
CA MET A 1 -7.77 -4.61 26.38
C MET A 1 -7.16 -3.22 26.49
N SER A 2 -5.99 -3.08 27.12
CA SER A 2 -5.33 -1.78 27.33
C SER A 2 -4.62 -1.30 26.06
N TYR A 3 -4.04 -0.09 26.06
CA TYR A 3 -3.22 0.39 24.94
C TYR A 3 -1.87 -0.34 24.84
N ARG A 4 -1.33 -0.82 25.98
CA ARG A 4 -0.04 -1.52 26.05
C ARG A 4 -0.06 -2.83 25.27
N THR A 5 -1.14 -3.59 25.37
CA THR A 5 -1.27 -4.88 24.67
C THR A 5 -1.12 -4.73 23.15
N TYR A 6 -1.60 -3.63 22.55
CA TYR A 6 -1.48 -3.42 21.11
C TYR A 6 -0.13 -2.83 20.70
N ASN A 7 0.51 -2.08 21.58
CA ASN A 7 1.90 -1.68 21.38
C ASN A 7 2.82 -2.92 21.40
N ASP A 8 2.58 -3.85 22.34
CA ASP A 8 3.33 -5.11 22.43
C ASP A 8 3.04 -6.01 21.21
N LEU A 9 1.78 -6.11 20.79
CA LEU A 9 1.37 -6.82 19.57
C LEU A 9 2.11 -6.26 18.34
N TRP A 10 2.15 -4.93 18.20
CA TRP A 10 2.83 -4.28 17.09
C TRP A 10 4.35 -4.48 17.15
N ALA A 11 4.97 -4.39 18.33
CA ALA A 11 6.41 -4.65 18.50
C ALA A 11 6.77 -6.10 18.15
N GLN A 12 5.95 -7.07 18.55
CA GLN A 12 6.11 -8.47 18.16
C GLN A 12 5.96 -8.66 16.65
N ALA A 13 4.97 -8.02 16.03
CA ALA A 13 4.81 -8.06 14.58
C ALA A 13 6.05 -7.50 13.88
N GLN A 14 6.58 -6.36 14.31
CA GLN A 14 7.78 -5.77 13.69
C GLN A 14 9.02 -6.63 13.84
N PHE A 15 9.22 -7.25 15.01
CA PHE A 15 10.31 -8.19 15.22
C PHE A 15 10.25 -9.37 14.23
N ILE A 16 9.06 -9.98 14.08
CA ILE A 16 8.84 -11.08 13.14
C ILE A 16 9.04 -10.61 11.70
N LEU A 17 8.57 -9.42 11.34
CA LEU A 17 8.70 -8.86 10.00
C LEU A 17 10.16 -8.59 9.62
N ASP A 18 10.98 -8.12 10.56
CA ASP A 18 12.42 -7.90 10.34
C ASP A 18 13.15 -9.23 10.06
N GLU A 19 12.81 -10.31 10.77
CA GLU A 19 13.34 -11.65 10.47
C GLU A 19 12.89 -12.15 9.08
N ILE A 20 11.62 -11.96 8.73
CA ILE A 20 11.07 -12.37 7.43
C ILE A 20 11.75 -11.61 6.29
N THR A 21 11.88 -10.29 6.39
CA THR A 21 12.48 -9.47 5.33
C THR A 21 13.96 -9.76 5.15
N LYS A 22 14.70 -10.07 6.24
CA LYS A 22 16.08 -10.57 6.15
C LYS A 22 16.15 -11.89 5.40
N ASN A 23 15.30 -12.86 5.76
CA ASN A 23 15.26 -14.16 5.07
C ASN A 23 14.87 -14.02 3.59
N ASP A 24 13.91 -13.15 3.28
CA ASP A 24 13.46 -12.86 1.92
C ASP A 24 14.56 -12.18 1.09
N SER A 25 15.25 -11.18 1.66
CA SER A 25 16.39 -10.53 1.01
C SER A 25 17.54 -11.50 0.71
N ASN A 26 17.80 -12.44 1.62
CA ASN A 26 18.79 -13.49 1.43
C ASN A 26 18.36 -14.45 0.31
N LEU A 27 17.09 -14.83 0.26
CA LEU A 27 16.54 -15.68 -0.80
C LEU A 27 16.66 -15.02 -2.17
N LEU A 28 16.32 -13.72 -2.26
CA LEU A 28 16.38 -12.94 -3.49
C LEU A 28 17.81 -12.71 -4.00
N THR A 29 18.78 -12.64 -3.08
CA THR A 29 20.22 -12.47 -3.40
C THR A 29 20.94 -13.81 -3.60
N SER A 30 20.33 -14.93 -3.22
CA SER A 30 20.95 -16.24 -3.29
C SER A 30 21.27 -16.64 -4.74
N LYS A 31 22.24 -17.54 -4.90
CA LYS A 31 22.63 -18.05 -6.23
C LYS A 31 21.48 -18.86 -6.83
N ILE A 32 21.38 -18.83 -8.15
CA ILE A 32 20.38 -19.59 -8.91
C ILE A 32 20.47 -21.07 -8.53
N ASN A 33 19.42 -21.57 -7.88
CA ASN A 33 19.29 -22.97 -7.50
C ASN A 33 18.66 -23.75 -8.67
N LYS A 34 19.31 -24.85 -9.06
CA LYS A 34 18.82 -25.73 -10.13
C LYS A 34 17.70 -26.67 -9.66
N ASP A 35 17.65 -26.96 -8.35
CA ASP A 35 16.63 -27.82 -7.78
C ASP A 35 15.36 -27.03 -7.44
N LYS A 36 14.34 -27.22 -8.28
CA LYS A 36 13.02 -26.58 -8.10
C LYS A 36 12.36 -26.95 -6.77
N THR A 37 12.62 -28.13 -6.23
CA THR A 37 11.96 -28.60 -4.99
C THR A 37 12.47 -27.86 -3.76
N VAL A 38 13.78 -27.59 -3.71
CA VAL A 38 14.40 -26.80 -2.64
C VAL A 38 13.94 -25.35 -2.71
N VAL A 39 13.95 -24.76 -3.91
CA VAL A 39 13.45 -23.39 -4.13
C VAL A 39 11.98 -23.28 -3.74
N PHE A 40 11.15 -24.26 -4.10
CA PHE A 40 9.74 -24.27 -3.72
C PHE A 40 9.57 -24.33 -2.20
N LYS A 41 10.38 -25.13 -1.51
CA LYS A 41 10.33 -25.23 -0.05
C LYS A 41 10.72 -23.91 0.63
N GLU A 42 11.82 -23.31 0.20
CA GLU A 42 12.26 -21.99 0.73
C GLU A 42 11.20 -20.92 0.46
N LEU A 43 10.70 -20.82 -0.77
CA LEU A 43 9.74 -19.80 -1.15
C LEU A 43 8.37 -20.00 -0.49
N SER A 44 7.93 -21.24 -0.27
CA SER A 44 6.72 -21.54 0.50
C SER A 44 6.86 -21.17 1.98
N THR A 45 8.03 -21.38 2.59
CA THR A 45 8.26 -20.95 3.99
C THR A 45 8.20 -19.43 4.15
N VAL A 46 8.82 -18.67 3.24
CA VAL A 46 8.78 -17.20 3.25
C VAL A 46 7.34 -16.73 2.99
N MET A 47 6.64 -17.30 2.01
CA MET A 47 5.26 -16.91 1.70
C MET A 47 4.30 -17.17 2.87
N VAL A 48 4.37 -18.33 3.53
CA VAL A 48 3.55 -18.64 4.71
C VAL A 48 3.85 -17.67 5.86
N SER A 49 5.13 -17.32 6.05
CA SER A 49 5.52 -16.33 7.06
C SER A 49 4.90 -14.95 6.76
N TYR A 50 4.85 -14.55 5.48
CA TYR A 50 4.15 -13.34 5.06
C TYR A 50 2.63 -13.40 5.32
N VAL A 51 1.97 -14.54 5.13
CA VAL A 51 0.54 -14.67 5.47
C VAL A 51 0.31 -14.46 6.97
N SER A 52 1.14 -15.11 7.80
CA SER A 52 1.06 -14.97 9.26
C SER A 52 1.26 -13.51 9.70
N ILE A 53 2.24 -12.80 9.11
CA ILE A 53 2.50 -11.42 9.50
C ILE A 53 1.43 -10.45 8.98
N ILE A 54 0.87 -10.67 7.79
CA ILE A 54 -0.25 -9.89 7.27
C ILE A 54 -1.45 -9.97 8.20
N ASN A 55 -1.79 -11.18 8.68
CA ASN A 55 -2.89 -11.38 9.62
C ASN A 55 -2.65 -10.62 10.95
N LYS A 56 -1.42 -10.67 11.49
CA LYS A 56 -1.04 -9.92 12.71
C LYS A 56 -1.06 -8.41 12.49
N LEU A 57 -0.54 -7.92 11.37
CA LEU A 57 -0.54 -6.50 11.01
C LEU A 57 -1.96 -5.96 10.78
N ASN A 58 -2.85 -6.78 10.23
CA ASN A 58 -4.27 -6.47 10.10
C ASN A 58 -4.93 -6.27 11.48
N GLU A 59 -4.65 -7.15 12.45
CA GLU A 59 -5.12 -6.98 13.83
C GLU A 59 -4.53 -5.72 14.48
N CYS A 60 -3.24 -5.45 14.28
CA CYS A 60 -2.59 -4.22 14.74
C CYS A 60 -3.30 -2.98 14.17
N TYR A 61 -3.54 -2.95 12.85
CA TYR A 61 -4.17 -1.82 12.18
C TYR A 61 -5.62 -1.59 12.66
N ASP A 62 -6.38 -2.67 12.85
CA ASP A 62 -7.78 -2.62 13.28
C ASP A 62 -7.92 -2.14 14.74
N GLN A 63 -6.92 -2.35 15.59
CA GLN A 63 -7.04 -2.09 17.03
C GLN A 63 -6.18 -0.94 17.57
N VAL A 64 -5.08 -0.57 16.90
CA VAL A 64 -4.29 0.61 17.27
C VAL A 64 -5.12 1.87 17.00
N ILE A 65 -5.22 2.77 17.99
CA ILE A 65 -6.03 4.00 17.88
C ILE A 65 -5.20 5.18 17.35
N GLN A 66 -3.93 5.26 17.76
CA GLN A 66 -3.08 6.41 17.47
C GLN A 66 -2.88 6.63 15.97
N PRO A 67 -3.27 7.79 15.41
CA PRO A 67 -3.38 8.00 13.97
C PRO A 67 -2.04 7.87 13.24
N GLN A 68 -0.95 8.41 13.81
CA GLN A 68 0.38 8.36 13.20
C GLN A 68 0.92 6.93 13.07
N LYS A 69 0.77 6.09 14.11
CA LYS A 69 1.14 4.67 14.04
C LYS A 69 0.33 3.93 12.99
N ARG A 70 -0.97 4.20 12.91
CA ARG A 70 -1.86 3.56 11.93
C ARG A 70 -1.43 3.84 10.49
N ILE A 71 -0.90 5.03 10.20
CA ILE A 71 -0.35 5.35 8.87
C ILE A 71 0.81 4.41 8.54
N LEU A 72 1.77 4.25 9.45
CA LEU A 72 2.91 3.37 9.25
C LEU A 72 2.49 1.88 9.17
N ILE A 73 1.62 1.43 10.08
CA ILE A 73 1.12 0.04 10.07
C ILE A 73 0.38 -0.26 8.78
N ARG A 74 -0.44 0.68 8.28
CA ARG A 74 -1.14 0.54 7.00
C ARG A 74 -0.16 0.40 5.85
N ASN A 75 0.84 1.27 5.79
CA ASN A 75 1.86 1.21 4.75
C ASN A 75 2.57 -0.16 4.75
N ILE A 76 3.03 -0.60 5.92
CA ILE A 76 3.70 -1.90 6.10
C ILE A 76 2.78 -3.06 5.70
N LEU A 77 1.50 -3.01 6.07
CA LEU A 77 0.51 -4.03 5.72
C LEU A 77 0.29 -4.11 4.19
N GLU A 78 0.10 -2.97 3.52
CA GLU A 78 -0.07 -2.89 2.06
C GLU A 78 1.19 -3.36 1.31
N LEU A 79 2.38 -2.96 1.76
CA LEU A 79 3.65 -3.42 1.21
C LEU A 79 3.86 -4.93 1.41
N SER A 80 3.48 -5.47 2.58
CA SER A 80 3.55 -6.91 2.87
C SER A 80 2.60 -7.71 1.97
N LEU A 81 1.39 -7.20 1.72
CA LEU A 81 0.43 -7.78 0.77
C LEU A 81 0.97 -7.76 -0.66
N GLY A 82 1.55 -6.64 -1.08
CA GLY A 82 2.21 -6.52 -2.38
C GLY A 82 3.32 -7.55 -2.55
N ARG A 83 4.18 -7.70 -1.53
CA ARG A 83 5.25 -8.69 -1.54
C ARG A 83 4.73 -10.13 -1.55
N TYR A 84 3.66 -10.42 -0.80
CA TYR A 84 3.00 -11.72 -0.83
C TYR A 84 2.49 -12.08 -2.24
N LEU A 85 1.91 -11.11 -2.97
CA LEU A 85 1.44 -11.34 -4.35
C LEU A 85 2.60 -11.59 -5.32
N GLU A 86 3.72 -10.90 -5.16
CA GLU A 86 4.94 -11.19 -5.94
C GLU A 86 5.45 -12.61 -5.68
N LEU A 87 5.53 -13.02 -4.40
CA LEU A 87 5.94 -14.38 -4.02
C LEU A 87 4.97 -15.43 -4.57
N LYS A 88 3.67 -15.16 -4.53
CA LYS A 88 2.66 -16.05 -5.10
C LYS A 88 2.85 -16.18 -6.62
N ASN A 89 3.10 -15.08 -7.33
CA ASN A 89 3.41 -15.11 -8.75
C ASN A 89 4.68 -15.92 -9.04
N ASP A 90 5.73 -15.76 -8.23
CA ASP A 90 6.96 -16.56 -8.35
C ASP A 90 6.69 -18.07 -8.11
N MET A 91 5.83 -18.45 -7.15
CA MET A 91 5.40 -19.85 -6.98
C MET A 91 4.73 -20.42 -8.22
N VAL A 92 3.81 -19.64 -8.81
CA VAL A 92 3.10 -20.05 -10.02
C VAL A 92 4.07 -20.22 -11.17
N ASN A 93 5.05 -19.33 -11.33
CA ASN A 93 6.08 -19.45 -12.37
C ASN A 93 7.03 -20.64 -12.16
N LEU A 94 7.28 -21.04 -10.91
CA LEU A 94 8.14 -22.18 -10.59
C LEU A 94 7.49 -23.52 -10.98
N ASN A 95 6.21 -23.69 -10.64
CA ASN A 95 5.49 -24.96 -10.77
C ASN A 95 4.45 -25.01 -11.90
N PHE A 96 4.16 -23.88 -12.54
CA PHE A 96 3.07 -23.71 -13.52
C PHE A 96 1.70 -24.16 -13.00
N ASN A 97 1.43 -23.89 -11.71
CA ASN A 97 0.17 -24.23 -11.05
C ASN A 97 -0.29 -23.06 -10.18
N GLU A 98 -1.58 -22.72 -10.27
CA GLU A 98 -2.24 -21.73 -9.43
C GLU A 98 -2.39 -22.21 -7.98
N PHE A 99 -2.53 -23.52 -7.79
CA PHE A 99 -2.63 -24.14 -6.47
C PHE A 99 -1.25 -24.48 -5.91
N SER A 100 -0.96 -23.95 -4.71
CA SER A 100 0.28 -24.20 -3.99
C SER A 100 -0.02 -25.05 -2.75
N TYR A 101 0.57 -26.25 -2.66
CA TYR A 101 0.48 -27.08 -1.46
C TYR A 101 1.54 -26.64 -0.44
N LEU A 102 1.10 -26.06 0.68
CA LEU A 102 1.97 -25.42 1.67
C LEU A 102 2.25 -26.30 2.89
N ASP A 103 1.76 -27.54 2.92
CA ASP A 103 1.79 -28.43 4.09
C ASP A 103 3.20 -28.63 4.68
N SER A 104 4.23 -28.66 3.83
CA SER A 104 5.61 -28.78 4.28
C SER A 104 6.11 -27.53 5.01
N ALA A 105 5.71 -26.33 4.54
CA ALA A 105 6.05 -25.06 5.15
C ALA A 105 5.24 -24.82 6.43
N THR A 106 3.96 -25.18 6.44
CA THR A 106 3.10 -25.07 7.63
C THR A 106 3.59 -25.99 8.76
N ALA A 107 3.97 -27.22 8.43
CA ALA A 107 4.60 -28.15 9.38
C ALA A 107 5.94 -27.63 9.89
N GLN A 108 6.79 -27.06 9.03
CA GLN A 108 8.07 -26.49 9.42
C GLN A 108 7.92 -25.31 10.39
N LEU A 109 6.90 -24.47 10.20
CA LEU A 109 6.62 -23.31 11.04
C LEU A 109 5.72 -23.63 12.24
N SER A 110 5.28 -24.88 12.40
CA SER A 110 4.35 -25.32 13.45
C SER A 110 3.06 -24.50 13.50
N LEU A 111 2.53 -24.16 12.32
CA LEU A 111 1.30 -23.36 12.17
C LEU A 111 0.09 -24.25 11.92
N LEU A 112 -1.07 -23.83 12.41
CA LEU A 112 -2.33 -24.48 12.08
C LEU A 112 -2.81 -24.02 10.70
N PRO A 113 -3.63 -24.81 9.98
CA PRO A 113 -4.22 -24.39 8.70
C PRO A 113 -4.94 -23.03 8.77
N GLN A 114 -5.58 -22.74 9.90
CA GLN A 114 -6.28 -21.46 10.13
C GLN A 114 -5.33 -20.26 10.17
N ASP A 115 -4.08 -20.45 10.61
CA ASP A 115 -3.09 -19.37 10.70
C ASP A 115 -2.50 -19.01 9.32
N VAL A 116 -2.65 -19.93 8.35
CA VAL A 116 -2.11 -19.87 6.99
C VAL A 116 -3.20 -19.43 6.00
N GLU A 117 -4.41 -19.19 6.50
CA GLU A 117 -5.48 -18.56 5.74
C GLU A 117 -5.25 -17.04 5.72
N LEU A 118 -5.16 -16.47 4.51
CA LEU A 118 -5.00 -15.03 4.34
C LEU A 118 -6.31 -14.32 4.73
N THR A 119 -6.29 -13.58 5.84
CA THR A 119 -7.42 -12.73 6.20
C THR A 119 -7.38 -11.46 5.36
N ILE A 120 -8.50 -11.16 4.69
CA ILE A 120 -8.63 -9.91 3.94
C ILE A 120 -8.66 -8.76 4.95
N PRO A 121 -7.79 -7.74 4.80
CA PRO A 121 -7.77 -6.64 5.73
C PRO A 121 -9.11 -5.94 5.91
N SER A 122 -9.51 -5.69 7.15
CA SER A 122 -10.83 -5.15 7.47
C SER A 122 -11.02 -3.73 6.93
N HIS A 123 -9.93 -2.98 6.80
CA HIS A 123 -9.93 -1.58 6.38
C HIS A 123 -10.43 -1.38 4.95
N TYR A 124 -10.22 -2.33 4.04
CA TYR A 124 -10.77 -2.25 2.67
C TYR A 124 -12.30 -2.15 2.65
N ARG A 125 -12.96 -2.85 3.58
CA ARG A 125 -14.41 -2.77 3.75
C ARG A 125 -14.81 -1.56 4.59
N ASN A 126 -14.13 -1.35 5.72
CA ASN A 126 -14.52 -0.31 6.68
C ASN A 126 -14.39 1.11 6.11
N GLU A 127 -13.29 1.42 5.42
CA GLU A 127 -13.08 2.73 4.79
C GLU A 127 -14.08 3.00 3.66
N ARG A 128 -14.56 1.94 3.00
CA ARG A 128 -15.55 2.02 1.90
C ARG A 128 -16.98 1.77 2.37
N CYS A 129 -17.22 1.67 3.68
CA CYS A 129 -18.52 1.23 4.20
C CYS A 129 -19.68 2.10 3.68
N LYS A 130 -19.51 3.42 3.66
CA LYS A 130 -20.51 4.36 3.13
C LYS A 130 -20.81 4.15 1.64
N ILE A 131 -19.78 3.82 0.86
CA ILE A 131 -19.92 3.54 -0.59
C ILE A 131 -20.65 2.22 -0.77
N ILE A 132 -20.27 1.18 -0.03
CA ILE A 132 -20.90 -0.14 -0.09
C ILE A 132 -22.38 -0.05 0.32
N GLU A 133 -22.69 0.70 1.38
CA GLU A 133 -24.05 0.94 1.85
C GLU A 133 -24.88 1.67 0.79
N TRP A 134 -24.34 2.73 0.20
CA TRP A 134 -24.99 3.44 -0.90
C TRP A 134 -25.25 2.53 -2.11
N GLN A 135 -24.26 1.70 -2.48
CA GLN A 135 -24.40 0.74 -3.58
C GLN A 135 -25.47 -0.33 -3.28
N SER A 136 -25.49 -0.85 -2.04
CA SER A 136 -26.50 -1.81 -1.60
C SER A 136 -27.91 -1.22 -1.70
N ASN A 137 -28.10 -0.02 -1.14
CA ASN A 137 -29.39 0.68 -1.19
C ASN A 137 -29.83 0.95 -2.63
N PHE A 138 -28.90 1.35 -3.50
CA PHE A 138 -29.17 1.57 -4.91
C PHE A 138 -29.61 0.26 -5.62
N ILE A 139 -28.90 -0.84 -5.38
CA ILE A 139 -29.25 -2.16 -5.93
C ILE A 139 -30.63 -2.58 -5.43
N ASP A 140 -30.91 -2.43 -4.14
CA ASP A 140 -32.21 -2.78 -3.56
C ASP A 140 -33.35 -1.94 -4.15
N GLU A 141 -33.14 -0.64 -4.35
CA GLU A 141 -34.11 0.22 -5.02
C GLU A 141 -34.35 -0.19 -6.48
N VAL A 142 -33.30 -0.52 -7.22
CA VAL A 142 -33.42 -0.97 -8.62
C VAL A 142 -34.15 -2.32 -8.69
N LEU A 143 -33.80 -3.27 -7.82
CA LEU A 143 -34.43 -4.59 -7.76
C LEU A 143 -35.91 -4.50 -7.35
N LYS A 144 -36.27 -3.58 -6.44
CA LYS A 144 -37.67 -3.25 -6.13
C LYS A 144 -38.41 -2.68 -7.35
N LYS A 145 -37.83 -1.71 -8.05
CA LYS A 145 -38.43 -1.09 -9.25
C LYS A 145 -38.60 -2.07 -10.42
N THR A 146 -37.69 -3.03 -10.55
CA THR A 146 -37.70 -4.05 -11.60
C THR A 146 -38.56 -5.27 -11.26
N GLY A 147 -39.13 -5.32 -10.05
CA GLY A 147 -40.04 -6.38 -9.61
C GLY A 147 -39.36 -7.71 -9.26
N PHE A 148 -38.04 -7.72 -9.05
CA PHE A 148 -37.29 -8.91 -8.63
C PHE A 148 -37.35 -9.16 -7.12
N TYR A 149 -37.61 -8.12 -6.32
CA TYR A 149 -38.02 -8.29 -4.93
C TYR A 149 -39.54 -8.31 -4.86
N GLU A 150 -40.11 -9.41 -4.36
CA GLU A 150 -41.46 -9.35 -3.78
C GLU A 150 -41.37 -8.38 -2.61
N GLU A 151 -42.13 -7.28 -2.66
CA GLU A 151 -42.32 -6.45 -1.47
C GLU A 151 -42.80 -7.40 -0.37
N GLU A 152 -41.99 -7.56 0.69
CA GLU A 152 -42.47 -8.18 1.92
C GLU A 152 -43.71 -7.40 2.30
N LYS A 153 -44.88 -8.00 2.06
CA LYS A 153 -46.13 -7.43 2.50
C LYS A 153 -46.00 -7.38 4.00
N ILE A 154 -45.76 -6.18 4.52
CA ILE A 154 -45.83 -5.89 5.94
C ILE A 154 -47.12 -6.56 6.39
N GLU A 155 -46.99 -7.61 7.22
CA GLU A 155 -48.14 -8.32 7.75
C GLU A 155 -48.88 -7.30 8.61
N VAL A 156 -49.84 -6.61 8.01
CA VAL A 156 -50.67 -5.65 8.73
C VAL A 156 -51.43 -6.47 9.75
N ASP A 157 -51.16 -6.21 11.03
CA ASP A 157 -51.87 -6.84 12.14
C ASP A 157 -53.37 -6.79 11.85
N MET A 158 -53.99 -7.97 11.82
CA MET A 158 -55.41 -8.09 11.48
C MET A 158 -56.22 -7.25 12.49
N PRO A 159 -57.08 -6.31 12.03
CA PRO A 159 -57.87 -5.52 12.94
C PRO A 159 -58.75 -6.43 13.81
N ILE A 160 -58.88 -6.11 15.09
CA ILE A 160 -59.55 -6.93 16.11
C ILE A 160 -60.94 -7.42 15.65
N ARG A 161 -61.71 -6.57 14.95
CA ARG A 161 -63.02 -6.93 14.40
C ARG A 161 -62.96 -8.08 13.38
N GLN A 162 -61.95 -8.09 12.52
CA GLN A 162 -61.75 -9.14 11.52
C GLN A 162 -61.29 -10.44 12.19
N ALA A 163 -60.45 -10.35 13.24
CA ALA A 163 -60.07 -11.51 14.04
C ALA A 163 -61.30 -12.14 14.74
N ILE A 164 -62.18 -11.30 15.33
CA ILE A 164 -63.43 -11.77 15.95
C ILE A 164 -64.33 -12.46 14.91
N LEU A 165 -64.51 -11.88 13.72
CA LEU A 165 -65.33 -12.48 12.67
C LEU A 165 -64.75 -13.81 12.18
N LEU A 166 -63.42 -13.91 12.08
CA LEU A 166 -62.73 -15.15 11.73
C LEU A 166 -63.02 -16.22 12.77
N ILE A 167 -62.79 -15.93 14.05
CA ILE A 167 -63.07 -16.85 15.16
C ILE A 167 -64.53 -17.31 15.14
N GLN A 168 -65.48 -16.37 15.01
CA GLN A 168 -66.91 -16.70 14.95
C GLN A 168 -67.28 -17.57 13.73
N ARG A 169 -66.70 -17.30 12.56
CA ARG A 169 -66.92 -18.12 11.35
C ARG A 169 -66.39 -19.53 11.55
N HIS A 170 -65.18 -19.67 12.09
CA HIS A 170 -64.59 -20.98 12.37
C HIS A 170 -65.36 -21.75 13.44
N GLU A 171 -65.85 -21.07 14.48
CA GLU A 171 -66.68 -21.69 15.52
C GLU A 171 -68.06 -22.13 14.99
N ARG A 172 -68.74 -21.30 14.18
CA ARG A 172 -69.98 -21.72 13.49
C ARG A 172 -69.74 -22.90 12.56
N ALA A 173 -68.62 -22.92 11.83
CA ALA A 173 -68.25 -24.04 10.98
C ALA A 173 -67.95 -25.30 11.80
N ARG A 174 -67.29 -25.17 12.96
CA ARG A 174 -67.06 -26.27 13.91
C ARG A 174 -68.39 -26.85 14.40
N GLN A 175 -69.29 -25.99 14.88
CA GLN A 175 -70.62 -26.39 15.34
C GLN A 175 -71.43 -27.06 14.22
N GLY A 176 -71.38 -26.52 13.00
CA GLY A 176 -71.99 -27.11 11.82
C GLY A 176 -71.45 -28.50 11.51
N ARG A 177 -70.12 -28.70 11.55
CA ARG A 177 -69.48 -30.01 11.38
C ARG A 177 -69.89 -30.98 12.48
N MET A 178 -69.90 -30.55 13.74
CA MET A 178 -70.33 -31.38 14.88
C MET A 178 -71.79 -31.83 14.73
N ARG A 179 -72.70 -30.92 14.38
CA ARG A 179 -74.12 -31.25 14.15
C ARG A 179 -74.30 -32.18 12.96
N ALA A 180 -73.60 -31.93 11.86
CA ALA A 180 -73.65 -32.77 10.68
C ALA A 180 -73.10 -34.17 10.97
N GLN A 181 -72.02 -34.27 11.74
CA GLN A 181 -71.46 -35.54 12.19
C GLN A 181 -72.45 -36.28 13.10
N PHE A 182 -73.05 -35.62 14.08
CA PHE A 182 -74.08 -36.21 14.94
C PHE A 182 -75.27 -36.74 14.12
N MET A 183 -75.81 -35.94 13.19
CA MET A 183 -76.90 -36.36 12.30
C MET A 183 -76.50 -37.46 11.31
N LYS A 184 -75.21 -37.60 11.01
CA LYS A 184 -74.66 -38.70 10.21
C LYS A 184 -74.57 -39.98 11.04
N GLU A 185 -74.13 -39.89 12.29
CA GLU A 185 -74.08 -41.01 13.25
C GLU A 185 -75.47 -41.55 13.55
N VAL A 186 -76.46 -40.69 13.81
CA VAL A 186 -77.87 -41.09 13.96
C VAL A 186 -78.39 -41.82 12.71
N ARG A 187 -78.06 -41.33 11.51
CA ARG A 187 -78.43 -42.00 10.25
C ARG A 187 -77.68 -43.32 10.04
N ALA A 188 -76.46 -43.45 10.54
CA ALA A 188 -75.69 -44.69 10.46
C ALA A 188 -76.24 -45.75 11.43
N MET A 189 -76.64 -45.37 12.65
CA MET A 189 -77.32 -46.26 13.59
C MET A 189 -78.67 -46.78 13.06
N ASN A 190 -79.36 -46.00 12.22
CA ASN A 190 -80.63 -46.39 11.60
C ASN A 190 -80.50 -47.16 10.27
N LYS A 191 -79.27 -47.43 9.79
CA LYS A 191 -79.06 -48.29 8.61
C LYS A 191 -78.77 -49.72 9.06
N PRO A 192 -79.39 -50.76 8.45
CA PRO A 192 -78.97 -52.13 8.68
C PRO A 192 -77.53 -52.32 8.19
N ASP A 193 -76.79 -53.16 8.90
CA ASP A 193 -75.35 -53.37 8.77
C ASP A 193 -75.03 -54.02 7.41
N VAL A 194 -74.71 -53.19 6.42
CA VAL A 194 -74.29 -53.63 5.09
C VAL A 194 -72.86 -53.16 4.84
N GLY A 195 -71.92 -54.10 4.97
CA GLY A 195 -70.67 -54.12 4.20
C GLY A 195 -69.40 -53.65 4.91
N ASP A 196 -68.92 -54.43 5.89
CA ASP A 196 -67.64 -54.23 6.59
C ASP A 196 -66.39 -54.29 5.66
N VAL A 197 -66.53 -54.89 4.48
CA VAL A 197 -65.42 -55.12 3.52
C VAL A 197 -65.04 -53.85 2.74
N GLU A 198 -66.01 -53.04 2.29
CA GLU A 198 -65.71 -51.79 1.56
C GLU A 198 -65.13 -50.69 2.47
N LEU A 199 -65.51 -50.69 3.75
CA LEU A 199 -64.99 -49.76 4.76
C LEU A 199 -63.50 -50.05 5.04
N SER A 200 -63.14 -51.33 5.16
CA SER A 200 -61.75 -51.78 5.35
C SER A 200 -60.84 -51.41 4.18
N ASP A 201 -61.31 -51.60 2.94
CA ASP A 201 -60.51 -51.27 1.75
C ASP A 201 -60.35 -49.75 1.56
N ASN A 202 -61.38 -48.97 1.91
CA ASN A 202 -61.30 -47.51 1.89
C ASN A 202 -60.40 -46.97 3.02
N ALA A 203 -60.44 -47.58 4.21
CA ALA A 203 -59.53 -47.26 5.31
C ALA A 203 -58.08 -47.59 4.95
N ARG A 204 -57.83 -48.74 4.29
CA ARG A 204 -56.51 -49.12 3.80
C ARG A 204 -56.00 -48.17 2.71
N LYS A 205 -56.84 -47.77 1.75
CA LYS A 205 -56.51 -46.76 0.73
C LYS A 205 -56.20 -45.40 1.35
N ALA A 206 -56.96 -44.98 2.36
CA ALA A 206 -56.72 -43.73 3.09
C ALA A 206 -55.39 -43.78 3.88
N ALA A 207 -55.14 -44.87 4.61
CA ALA A 207 -53.88 -45.09 5.32
C ALA A 207 -52.68 -45.06 4.36
N MET A 208 -52.78 -45.69 3.19
CA MET A 208 -51.73 -45.65 2.15
C MET A 208 -51.45 -44.23 1.64
N LYS A 209 -52.49 -43.40 1.46
CA LYS A 209 -52.33 -41.98 1.08
C LYS A 209 -51.61 -41.20 2.18
N ILE A 210 -52.03 -41.34 3.43
CA ILE A 210 -51.42 -40.67 4.59
C ILE A 210 -49.95 -41.08 4.73
N GLN A 211 -49.67 -42.39 4.70
CA GLN A 211 -48.31 -42.91 4.80
C GLN A 211 -47.43 -42.45 3.63
N ARG A 212 -47.96 -42.37 2.40
CA ARG A 212 -47.21 -41.85 1.24
C ARG A 212 -46.85 -40.38 1.44
N VAL A 213 -47.80 -39.55 1.86
CA VAL A 213 -47.58 -38.12 2.12
C VAL A 213 -46.56 -37.94 3.25
N TRP A 214 -46.70 -38.70 4.34
CA TRP A 214 -45.79 -38.67 5.48
C TRP A 214 -44.38 -39.12 5.13
N ARG A 215 -44.23 -40.24 4.42
CA ARG A 215 -42.93 -40.71 3.91
C ARG A 215 -42.28 -39.65 3.03
N GLY A 216 -43.05 -39.02 2.13
CA GLY A 216 -42.58 -37.91 1.29
C GLY A 216 -42.20 -36.67 2.10
N PHE A 217 -42.92 -36.34 3.17
CA PHE A 217 -42.59 -35.24 4.06
C PHE A 217 -41.29 -35.50 4.82
N ILE A 218 -41.12 -36.69 5.40
CA ILE A 218 -39.90 -37.10 6.08
C ILE A 218 -38.70 -37.06 5.12
N THR A 219 -38.82 -37.62 3.91
CA THR A 219 -37.72 -37.62 2.94
C THR A 219 -37.36 -36.20 2.52
N ARG A 220 -38.34 -35.34 2.21
CA ARG A 220 -38.08 -33.93 1.91
C ARG A 220 -37.41 -33.20 3.08
N ARG A 221 -37.83 -33.45 4.33
CA ARG A 221 -37.21 -32.86 5.52
C ARG A 221 -35.75 -33.31 5.68
N LYS A 222 -35.47 -34.60 5.47
CA LYS A 222 -34.10 -35.15 5.48
C LYS A 222 -33.25 -34.57 4.37
N ILE A 223 -33.78 -34.45 3.15
CA ILE A 223 -33.08 -33.83 2.02
C ILE A 223 -32.74 -32.38 2.33
N ARG A 224 -33.70 -31.59 2.86
CA ARG A 224 -33.41 -30.21 3.29
C ARG A 224 -32.31 -30.15 4.34
N SER A 225 -32.33 -31.03 5.34
CA SER A 225 -31.24 -31.11 6.35
C SER A 225 -29.90 -31.36 5.68
N ARG A 226 -29.81 -32.34 4.77
CA ARG A 226 -28.58 -32.66 4.04
C ARG A 226 -28.10 -31.51 3.17
N VAL A 227 -29.01 -30.81 2.49
CA VAL A 227 -28.67 -29.64 1.68
C VAL A 227 -28.10 -28.54 2.57
N VAL A 228 -28.67 -28.31 3.76
CA VAL A 228 -28.13 -27.34 4.73
C VAL A 228 -26.77 -27.80 5.26
N GLU A 229 -26.62 -29.08 5.61
CA GLU A 229 -25.33 -29.66 6.05
C GLU A 229 -24.26 -29.57 4.97
N GLU A 230 -24.61 -29.79 3.70
CA GLU A 230 -23.71 -29.64 2.55
C GLU A 230 -23.35 -28.17 2.31
N MET A 231 -24.33 -27.26 2.38
CA MET A 231 -24.08 -25.82 2.31
C MET A 231 -23.17 -25.33 3.45
N LEU A 232 -23.32 -25.88 4.67
CA LEU A 232 -22.43 -25.63 5.79
C LEU A 232 -21.02 -26.18 5.53
N LEU A 233 -20.92 -27.42 5.04
CA LEU A 233 -19.64 -28.08 4.73
C LEU A 233 -18.84 -27.34 3.65
N ILE A 234 -19.53 -26.85 2.61
CA ILE A 234 -18.93 -26.09 1.51
C ILE A 234 -18.67 -24.62 1.92
N GLY A 235 -19.22 -24.17 3.05
CA GLY A 235 -19.04 -22.80 3.56
C GLY A 235 -19.98 -21.76 2.94
N MET A 236 -21.05 -22.19 2.27
CA MET A 236 -22.12 -21.29 1.78
C MET A 236 -23.00 -20.76 2.90
N LEU A 237 -23.14 -21.52 4.00
CA LEU A 237 -23.78 -21.07 5.22
C LEU A 237 -22.72 -20.97 6.33
N PRO A 238 -22.73 -19.90 7.14
CA PRO A 238 -21.88 -19.83 8.32
C PRO A 238 -22.33 -20.90 9.32
N PRO A 239 -21.40 -21.53 10.07
CA PRO A 239 -21.76 -22.41 11.17
C PRO A 239 -22.58 -21.64 12.22
N ASN A 240 -23.52 -22.32 12.87
CA ASN A 240 -24.22 -21.78 14.03
C ASN A 240 -23.22 -21.66 15.20
N ASN A 241 -22.46 -20.58 15.23
CA ASN A 241 -21.63 -20.25 16.37
C ASN A 241 -22.56 -19.74 17.47
N ILE A 242 -22.53 -20.41 18.63
CA ILE A 242 -23.10 -19.84 19.85
C ILE A 242 -22.10 -18.78 20.28
N ASP A 243 -22.40 -17.52 19.96
CA ASP A 243 -21.58 -16.41 20.43
C ASP A 243 -21.61 -16.42 21.96
N THR A 244 -20.48 -16.75 22.57
CA THR A 244 -20.31 -16.62 24.02
C THR A 244 -20.43 -15.13 24.39
N GLU A 245 -20.95 -14.81 25.58
CA GLU A 245 -21.04 -13.42 26.07
C GLU A 245 -19.69 -12.67 25.94
N GLU A 246 -18.58 -13.37 26.21
CA GLU A 246 -17.23 -12.84 26.05
C GLU A 246 -16.88 -12.43 24.62
N GLN A 247 -17.36 -13.17 23.61
CA GLN A 247 -17.14 -12.86 22.20
C GLN A 247 -17.92 -11.62 21.79
N GLN A 248 -19.16 -11.47 22.28
CA GLN A 248 -19.97 -10.28 22.05
C GLN A 248 -19.32 -9.04 22.67
N ILE A 249 -18.89 -9.12 23.93
CA ILE A 249 -18.17 -8.04 24.61
C ILE A 249 -16.88 -7.69 23.84
N ALA A 250 -16.13 -8.69 23.37
CA ALA A 250 -14.93 -8.45 22.57
C ALA A 250 -15.25 -7.73 21.26
N GLN A 251 -16.32 -8.11 20.56
CA GLN A 251 -16.77 -7.44 19.34
C GLN A 251 -17.22 -6.00 19.61
N GLU A 252 -17.98 -5.76 20.68
CA GLU A 252 -18.40 -4.41 21.10
C GLU A 252 -17.20 -3.52 21.38
N VAL A 253 -16.19 -4.02 22.09
CA VAL A 253 -14.94 -3.28 22.36
C VAL A 253 -14.21 -2.94 21.06
N LYS A 254 -14.15 -3.88 20.10
CA LYS A 254 -13.55 -3.62 18.78
C LYS A 254 -14.32 -2.51 18.04
N CYS A 255 -15.66 -2.56 18.03
CA CYS A 255 -16.50 -1.55 17.40
C CYS A 255 -16.37 -0.18 18.07
N ALA A 256 -16.41 -0.11 19.40
CA ALA A 256 -16.24 1.13 20.15
C ALA A 256 -14.89 1.79 19.85
N ARG A 257 -13.82 1.00 19.71
CA ARG A 257 -12.49 1.51 19.33
C ARG A 257 -12.43 2.07 17.92
N ARG A 258 -13.12 1.46 16.96
CA ARG A 258 -13.21 1.99 15.59
C ARG A 258 -13.86 3.38 15.57
N ASN A 259 -14.82 3.65 16.45
CA ASN A 259 -15.38 4.99 16.58
C ASN A 259 -14.34 5.99 17.11
N ILE A 260 -13.60 5.62 18.16
CA ILE A 260 -12.53 6.46 18.72
C ILE A 260 -11.43 6.73 17.67
N GLN A 261 -11.09 5.75 16.84
CA GLN A 261 -10.13 5.91 15.75
C GLN A 261 -10.54 7.01 14.77
N ILE A 262 -11.82 7.09 14.41
CA ILE A 262 -12.35 8.12 13.52
C ILE A 262 -12.18 9.50 14.15
N ASP A 263 -12.47 9.64 15.44
CA ASP A 263 -12.36 10.91 16.14
C ASP A 263 -10.89 11.34 16.31
N ARG A 264 -10.00 10.41 16.67
CA ARG A 264 -8.54 10.68 16.74
C ARG A 264 -7.94 11.04 15.39
N GLN A 265 -8.43 10.44 14.30
CA GLN A 265 -8.01 10.78 12.95
C GLN A 265 -8.39 12.23 12.60
N LYS A 266 -9.63 12.64 12.90
CA LYS A 266 -10.08 14.03 12.68
C LYS A 266 -9.26 15.03 13.51
N GLU A 267 -9.03 14.73 14.79
CA GLU A 267 -8.21 15.58 15.67
C GLU A 267 -6.79 15.76 15.12
N TYR A 268 -6.19 14.68 14.59
CA TYR A 268 -4.88 14.72 13.97
C TYR A 268 -4.85 15.59 12.70
N GLU A 269 -5.85 15.44 11.82
CA GLU A 269 -5.97 16.24 10.60
C GLU A 269 -6.12 17.73 10.91
N LEU A 270 -6.94 18.08 11.91
CA LEU A 270 -7.08 19.46 12.39
C LEU A 270 -5.76 20.00 12.97
N ALA A 271 -5.04 19.19 13.75
CA ALA A 271 -3.74 19.57 14.30
C ALA A 271 -2.69 19.84 13.23
N LEU A 272 -2.68 19.04 12.14
CA LEU A 272 -1.78 19.26 11.00
C LEU A 272 -2.02 20.61 10.32
N LEU A 273 -3.28 21.03 10.18
CA LEU A 273 -3.65 22.32 9.59
C LEU A 273 -3.25 23.47 10.50
N HIS A 274 -3.64 23.40 11.77
CA HIS A 274 -3.37 24.45 12.75
C HIS A 274 -1.87 24.66 12.99
N GLU A 275 -1.08 23.59 13.04
CA GLU A 275 0.37 23.73 13.20
C GLU A 275 1.04 24.29 11.94
N LYS A 276 0.56 23.93 10.74
CA LYS A 276 1.03 24.55 9.49
C LYS A 276 0.75 26.05 9.46
N GLU A 277 -0.44 26.47 9.89
CA GLU A 277 -0.85 27.88 9.96
C GLU A 277 0.04 28.66 10.94
N LYS A 278 0.22 28.14 12.17
CA LYS A 278 1.13 28.75 13.16
C LYS A 278 2.55 28.95 12.65
N ILE A 279 3.12 27.94 11.98
CA ILE A 279 4.47 28.01 11.41
C ILE A 279 4.51 29.06 10.28
N SER A 280 3.47 29.11 9.45
CA SER A 280 3.35 30.12 8.38
C SER A 280 3.28 31.55 8.93
N ASP A 281 2.62 31.76 10.06
CA ASP A 281 2.44 33.10 10.63
C ASP A 281 3.69 33.60 11.38
N HIS A 282 4.33 32.72 12.16
CA HIS A 282 5.39 33.14 13.09
C HIS A 282 6.80 32.83 12.60
N MET A 283 6.98 31.72 11.86
CA MET A 283 8.31 31.21 11.52
C MET A 283 8.69 31.43 10.07
N LYS A 284 7.73 31.71 9.19
CA LYS A 284 7.94 31.79 7.74
C LYS A 284 9.00 32.80 7.32
N GLU A 285 8.97 34.02 7.86
CA GLU A 285 9.92 35.06 7.43
C GLU A 285 11.33 34.77 7.95
N LYS A 286 11.43 34.32 9.21
CA LYS A 286 12.70 33.88 9.79
C LYS A 286 13.29 32.70 9.01
N MET A 287 12.49 31.68 8.71
CA MET A 287 12.93 30.52 7.92
C MET A 287 13.40 30.92 6.51
N LYS A 288 12.75 31.89 5.85
CA LYS A 288 13.22 32.41 4.56
C LYS A 288 14.57 33.12 4.68
N GLU A 289 14.78 33.89 5.73
CA GLU A 289 16.06 34.55 6.00
C GLU A 289 17.15 33.51 6.27
N ASP A 290 16.90 32.55 7.15
CA ASP A 290 17.82 31.44 7.46
C ASP A 290 18.22 30.68 6.19
N ILE A 291 17.25 30.29 5.35
CA ILE A 291 17.53 29.62 4.06
C ILE A 291 18.34 30.52 3.12
N ARG A 292 18.02 31.81 3.02
CA ARG A 292 18.77 32.77 2.18
C ARG A 292 20.22 32.86 2.64
N ASP A 293 20.45 33.02 3.93
CA ASP A 293 21.77 33.19 4.50
C ASP A 293 22.61 31.92 4.38
N GLU A 294 22.00 30.75 4.54
CA GLU A 294 22.65 29.46 4.30
C GLU A 294 23.17 29.32 2.86
N VAL A 295 22.31 29.62 1.87
CA VAL A 295 22.69 29.50 0.46
C VAL A 295 23.70 30.59 0.07
N ARG A 296 23.58 31.81 0.63
CA ARG A 296 24.57 32.89 0.47
C ARG A 296 25.93 32.52 1.02
N ALA A 297 25.97 31.97 2.23
CA ALA A 297 27.21 31.50 2.84
C ALA A 297 27.89 30.45 1.95
N TRP A 298 27.12 29.52 1.38
CA TRP A 298 27.64 28.53 0.46
C TRP A 298 28.25 29.14 -0.81
N TYR A 299 27.49 29.94 -1.57
CA TYR A 299 28.01 30.45 -2.85
C TYR A 299 29.15 31.46 -2.64
N MET A 300 29.15 32.21 -1.53
CA MET A 300 30.27 33.09 -1.16
C MET A 300 31.51 32.27 -0.81
N GLY A 301 31.36 31.16 -0.08
CA GLY A 301 32.43 30.20 0.18
C GLY A 301 33.07 29.68 -1.12
N VAL A 302 32.25 29.26 -2.09
CA VAL A 302 32.74 28.80 -3.40
C VAL A 302 33.41 29.94 -4.17
N LYS A 303 32.88 31.17 -4.12
CA LYS A 303 33.49 32.33 -4.76
C LYS A 303 34.86 32.68 -4.18
N THR A 304 35.05 32.58 -2.86
CA THR A 304 36.37 32.84 -2.26
C THR A 304 37.42 31.84 -2.74
N GLN A 305 37.04 30.59 -3.00
CA GLN A 305 37.95 29.54 -3.46
C GLN A 305 38.21 29.58 -4.98
N THR A 306 37.18 29.84 -5.78
CA THR A 306 37.24 29.72 -7.25
C THR A 306 37.31 31.05 -7.99
N GLY A 307 37.01 32.16 -7.30
CA GLY A 307 36.91 33.50 -7.89
C GLY A 307 35.66 33.74 -8.74
N LYS A 308 34.76 32.76 -8.88
CA LYS A 308 33.50 32.84 -9.64
C LYS A 308 32.32 32.41 -8.77
N PHE A 309 31.14 32.95 -9.06
CA PHE A 309 29.91 32.46 -8.44
C PHE A 309 29.51 31.09 -9.05
N PRO A 310 29.07 30.12 -8.23
CA PRO A 310 28.51 28.86 -8.71
C PRO A 310 27.04 29.00 -9.13
N ASP A 311 26.62 28.17 -10.09
CA ASP A 311 25.20 28.08 -10.47
C ASP A 311 24.41 27.27 -9.44
N LEU A 312 23.19 27.72 -9.11
CA LEU A 312 22.28 26.95 -8.26
C LEU A 312 21.75 25.72 -9.02
N PRO A 313 21.64 24.54 -8.37
CA PRO A 313 20.96 23.39 -8.96
C PRO A 313 19.53 23.71 -9.41
N THR A 314 19.09 23.07 -10.49
CA THR A 314 17.73 23.16 -11.00
C THR A 314 16.73 22.55 -10.01
N GLU A 315 15.46 22.96 -10.08
CA GLU A 315 14.41 22.44 -9.19
C GLU A 315 14.23 20.93 -9.33
N GLU A 316 14.34 20.41 -10.55
CA GLU A 316 14.26 18.98 -10.85
C GLU A 316 15.42 18.16 -10.26
N SER A 317 16.58 18.79 -10.04
CA SER A 317 17.72 18.14 -9.39
C SER A 317 17.72 18.29 -7.87
N GLY A 318 16.72 18.96 -7.28
CA GLY A 318 16.58 19.15 -5.84
C GLY A 318 17.00 20.53 -5.31
N GLY A 319 17.32 21.49 -6.19
CA GLY A 319 17.54 22.90 -5.81
C GLY A 319 18.60 23.12 -4.73
N SER A 320 18.35 24.08 -3.83
CA SER A 320 19.23 24.36 -2.69
C SER A 320 19.28 23.25 -1.62
N ALA A 321 18.29 22.35 -1.58
CA ALA A 321 18.29 21.26 -0.59
C ALA A 321 19.47 20.30 -0.78
N VAL A 322 19.90 20.08 -2.03
CA VAL A 322 21.06 19.22 -2.35
C VAL A 322 22.37 19.83 -1.86
N ILE A 323 22.47 21.16 -1.90
CA ILE A 323 23.64 21.91 -1.41
C ILE A 323 23.85 21.60 0.07
N TYR A 324 22.77 21.59 0.83
CA TYR A 324 22.77 21.30 2.25
C TYR A 324 23.22 19.87 2.56
N THR A 325 22.63 18.87 1.88
CA THR A 325 22.98 17.46 2.08
C THR A 325 24.44 17.17 1.76
N ARG A 326 24.98 17.79 0.69
CA ARG A 326 26.37 17.63 0.26
C ARG A 326 27.37 18.35 1.16
N TYR A 327 27.03 19.55 1.63
CA TYR A 327 27.91 20.35 2.50
C TYR A 327 27.99 19.76 3.91
N LYS A 328 26.89 19.22 4.46
CA LYS A 328 26.92 18.47 5.73
C LYS A 328 27.72 17.18 5.62
N THR A 329 27.58 16.42 4.54
CA THR A 329 28.39 15.19 4.34
C THR A 329 29.87 15.53 4.18
N ALA A 330 30.25 16.55 3.42
CA ALA A 330 31.65 16.99 3.29
C ALA A 330 32.24 17.56 4.60
N SER A 331 31.44 18.29 5.38
CA SER A 331 31.81 18.80 6.70
C SER A 331 31.96 17.67 7.74
N SER A 332 31.09 16.65 7.69
CA SER A 332 31.20 15.47 8.55
C SER A 332 32.41 14.59 8.21
N LEU A 333 32.78 14.50 6.93
CA LEU A 333 33.98 13.78 6.47
C LEU A 333 35.29 14.51 6.84
N SER A 334 35.20 15.81 7.15
CA SER A 334 36.32 16.62 7.62
C SER A 334 36.65 16.41 9.11
N LYS A 335 35.85 15.60 9.84
CA LYS A 335 36.09 15.22 11.24
C LYS A 335 36.45 13.74 11.45
N SER A 336 36.62 12.98 10.37
CA SER A 336 37.08 11.60 10.41
C SER A 336 38.12 11.36 9.32
N THR A 337 39.36 11.77 9.58
CA THR A 337 40.51 11.35 8.75
C THR A 337 41.32 10.31 9.52
N SER A 338 41.22 9.05 9.09
CA SER A 338 42.39 8.18 8.92
C SER A 338 42.00 6.83 8.31
N GLN A 339 42.65 6.53 7.17
CA GLN A 339 42.79 5.24 6.47
C GLN A 339 41.54 4.79 5.68
N SER A 340 41.58 4.45 4.38
CA SER A 340 42.67 3.90 3.57
C SER A 340 42.52 4.30 2.10
N SER A 341 43.63 4.76 1.52
CA SER A 341 43.80 5.04 0.09
C SER A 341 44.19 3.78 -0.69
N SER A 342 43.44 3.44 -1.75
CA SER A 342 43.97 2.64 -2.86
C SER A 342 43.58 3.26 -4.20
N LYS A 343 44.59 3.87 -4.82
CA LYS A 343 44.74 4.34 -6.20
C LYS A 343 43.89 3.60 -7.25
N GLU A 344 43.06 4.36 -7.97
CA GLU A 344 42.76 4.14 -9.38
C GLU A 344 43.72 4.96 -10.25
N THR A 345 44.39 4.33 -11.21
CA THR A 345 45.12 4.99 -12.29
C THR A 345 44.29 4.96 -13.57
N LYS A 346 43.91 6.14 -14.07
CA LYS A 346 43.42 6.36 -15.44
C LYS A 346 44.59 6.39 -16.43
N SER A 347 44.44 5.73 -17.57
CA SER A 347 45.22 6.02 -18.79
C SER A 347 44.30 6.26 -19.99
N HIS A 348 44.60 7.32 -20.73
CA HIS A 348 43.85 7.83 -21.88
C HIS A 348 44.16 7.09 -23.20
N LYS A 349 43.08 6.82 -23.97
CA LYS A 349 42.86 7.15 -25.40
C LYS A 349 43.89 6.71 -26.47
N SER A 350 43.45 5.84 -27.38
CA SER A 350 43.63 6.06 -28.84
C SER A 350 42.61 5.27 -29.66
N LYS A 351 42.15 5.90 -30.74
CA LYS A 351 41.12 5.46 -31.68
C LYS A 351 41.82 4.92 -32.94
N SER A 352 41.50 3.71 -33.38
CA SER A 352 41.75 3.27 -34.76
C SER A 352 40.66 2.29 -35.20
N ILE A 353 40.28 2.44 -36.47
CA ILE A 353 39.20 1.76 -37.19
C ILE A 353 39.80 0.54 -37.90
N ALA A 354 39.03 -0.56 -37.95
CA ALA A 354 38.97 -1.62 -38.98
C ALA A 354 39.05 -3.04 -38.41
N GLY A 355 38.10 -3.89 -38.80
CA GLY A 355 38.13 -5.34 -38.56
C GLY A 355 36.80 -5.94 -38.11
N LYS A 356 35.83 -5.99 -39.02
CA LYS A 356 34.72 -6.97 -38.98
C LYS A 356 35.33 -8.35 -39.22
N GLU A 357 35.12 -9.29 -38.30
CA GLU A 357 34.73 -10.70 -38.57
C GLU A 357 34.93 -11.59 -37.33
N ASN A 358 33.94 -12.45 -37.09
CA ASN A 358 33.93 -13.59 -36.17
C ASN A 358 33.87 -13.33 -34.65
N LYS A 359 32.64 -13.09 -34.16
CA LYS A 359 32.28 -13.38 -32.76
C LYS A 359 30.82 -13.83 -32.62
N GLU A 360 30.38 -14.75 -33.49
CA GLU A 360 29.06 -15.41 -33.37
C GLU A 360 29.12 -16.75 -32.63
N GLU A 361 30.29 -17.27 -32.27
CA GLU A 361 30.43 -18.56 -31.57
C GLU A 361 30.53 -18.48 -30.03
N LYS A 362 30.51 -17.28 -29.44
CA LYS A 362 30.56 -17.10 -27.97
C LYS A 362 29.22 -16.79 -27.31
N LYS A 363 28.11 -16.96 -28.05
CA LYS A 363 26.74 -16.72 -27.56
C LYS A 363 25.93 -18.01 -27.31
N LYS A 364 26.54 -19.19 -27.49
CA LYS A 364 25.89 -20.49 -27.26
C LYS A 364 26.41 -21.28 -26.04
N LYS A 365 27.36 -20.74 -25.27
CA LYS A 365 27.93 -21.40 -24.07
C LYS A 365 27.62 -20.71 -22.74
N THR A 366 26.89 -19.60 -22.74
CA THR A 366 26.41 -18.91 -21.52
C THR A 366 24.94 -19.17 -21.21
N ASP A 367 24.16 -19.72 -22.16
CA ASP A 367 22.73 -20.01 -21.93
C ASP A 367 22.47 -21.35 -21.22
N GLU A 368 23.47 -22.24 -21.10
CA GLU A 368 23.32 -23.52 -20.39
C GLU A 368 23.60 -23.41 -18.87
N GLU A 369 24.20 -22.32 -18.40
CA GLU A 369 24.48 -22.11 -16.97
C GLU A 369 23.31 -21.45 -16.21
N GLU A 370 22.35 -20.84 -16.92
CA GLU A 370 21.13 -20.23 -16.34
C GLU A 370 19.91 -21.18 -16.28
N ALA A 371 20.12 -22.50 -16.29
CA ALA A 371 19.04 -23.49 -16.18
C ALA A 371 18.52 -23.67 -14.73
N GLY A 372 18.30 -22.58 -13.99
CA GLY A 372 17.71 -22.63 -12.65
C GLY A 372 16.72 -21.50 -12.45
N PHE A 373 15.83 -21.68 -11.47
CA PHE A 373 14.80 -20.69 -11.19
C PHE A 373 15.43 -19.47 -10.51
N LYS A 374 15.06 -18.27 -10.99
CA LYS A 374 15.42 -17.00 -10.40
C LYS A 374 14.15 -16.24 -10.05
N MET A 375 14.07 -15.75 -8.82
CA MET A 375 12.96 -14.91 -8.38
C MET A 375 12.93 -13.58 -9.15
N GLY A 376 11.73 -13.03 -9.31
CA GLY A 376 11.56 -11.70 -9.88
C GLY A 376 12.18 -10.62 -8.97
N PRO A 377 12.59 -9.46 -9.53
CA PRO A 377 12.89 -8.31 -8.69
C PRO A 377 11.63 -7.88 -7.90
N SER A 378 11.82 -7.48 -6.65
CA SER A 378 10.71 -6.97 -5.84
C SER A 378 10.60 -5.45 -5.92
N ASN A 379 9.39 -4.95 -6.14
CA ASN A 379 9.10 -3.52 -6.02
C ASN A 379 8.78 -3.12 -4.58
N PHE A 380 8.32 -4.08 -3.76
CA PHE A 380 7.83 -3.81 -2.40
C PHE A 380 8.88 -4.04 -1.31
N LEU A 381 9.81 -4.98 -1.48
CA LEU A 381 10.72 -5.40 -0.41
C LEU A 381 11.61 -4.26 0.09
N GLN A 382 12.14 -3.42 -0.80
CA GLN A 382 12.99 -2.30 -0.41
C GLN A 382 12.20 -1.25 0.39
N GLU A 383 10.99 -0.90 -0.06
CA GLU A 383 10.13 0.06 0.63
C GLU A 383 9.62 -0.49 1.97
N LEU A 384 9.38 -1.80 2.04
CA LEU A 384 9.02 -2.51 3.26
C LEU A 384 10.14 -2.43 4.30
N MET A 385 11.39 -2.69 3.88
CA MET A 385 12.56 -2.57 4.76
C MET A 385 12.76 -1.12 5.24
N LEU A 386 12.56 -0.12 4.39
CA LEU A 386 12.61 1.29 4.79
C LEU A 386 11.53 1.64 5.83
N SER A 387 10.31 1.11 5.66
CA SER A 387 9.22 1.29 6.61
C SER A 387 9.48 0.59 7.96
N CYS A 388 10.21 -0.54 7.94
CA CYS A 388 10.69 -1.20 9.17
C CYS A 388 11.75 -0.35 9.88
N SER A 389 12.68 0.26 9.14
CA SER A 389 13.67 1.19 9.69
C SER A 389 13.00 2.41 10.33
N GLU A 390 11.94 2.96 9.72
CA GLU A 390 11.16 4.05 10.32
C GLU A 390 10.58 3.64 11.68
N TYR A 391 10.12 2.39 11.82
CA TYR A 391 9.67 1.88 13.12
C TYR A 391 10.79 1.84 14.15
N ASP A 392 11.96 1.33 13.79
CA ASP A 392 13.11 1.23 14.68
C ASP A 392 13.59 2.61 15.15
N GLU A 393 13.63 3.60 14.25
CA GLU A 393 14.10 4.96 14.51
C GLU A 393 13.08 5.79 15.31
N VAL A 394 11.80 5.73 14.91
CA VAL A 394 10.77 6.65 15.41
C VAL A 394 9.96 6.05 16.53
N TRP A 395 9.72 4.73 16.58
CA TRP A 395 8.66 4.15 17.42
C TRP A 395 9.16 3.18 18.48
N LYS A 396 10.19 2.38 18.20
CA LYS A 396 10.69 1.33 19.10
C LYS A 396 11.18 1.84 20.46
N GLY A 397 11.80 3.02 20.48
CA GLY A 397 12.34 3.65 21.69
C GLY A 397 11.44 4.71 22.33
N MET A 398 10.23 4.94 21.82
CA MET A 398 9.39 6.04 22.28
C MET A 398 8.71 5.72 23.62
N ASP A 399 8.92 6.59 24.61
CA ASP A 399 8.17 6.56 25.86
C ASP A 399 6.79 7.22 25.69
N GLU A 400 5.75 6.39 25.71
CA GLU A 400 4.35 6.81 25.59
C GLU A 400 3.58 6.77 26.91
N THR A 401 4.27 6.68 28.06
CA THR A 401 3.61 6.61 29.37
C THR A 401 2.64 7.76 29.65
N LYS A 402 2.90 8.94 29.07
CA LYS A 402 2.04 10.13 29.19
C LYS A 402 0.90 10.22 28.16
N ASN A 403 0.89 9.36 27.14
CA ASN A 403 -0.11 9.35 26.06
C ASN A 403 -1.11 8.19 26.20
N SER A 404 -1.76 8.07 27.36
CA SER A 404 -2.74 7.01 27.60
C SER A 404 -4.00 7.12 26.74
N SER A 405 -4.33 8.33 26.27
CA SER A 405 -5.46 8.63 25.39
C SER A 405 -5.19 8.31 23.92
N GLN A 406 -3.96 7.94 23.57
CA GLN A 406 -3.50 7.65 22.21
C GLN A 406 -3.81 8.77 21.21
N SER A 407 -3.65 10.03 21.65
CA SER A 407 -3.72 11.19 20.76
C SER A 407 -2.49 11.26 19.85
N HIS A 408 -2.54 12.15 18.85
CA HIS A 408 -1.37 12.43 18.02
C HIS A 408 -0.22 12.99 18.86
N ILE A 409 1.01 12.73 18.41
CA ILE A 409 2.23 13.26 19.01
C ILE A 409 2.56 14.60 18.35
N GLU A 410 2.44 15.68 19.12
CA GLU A 410 2.66 17.04 18.64
C GLU A 410 4.08 17.29 18.12
N SER A 411 5.11 16.69 18.74
CA SER A 411 6.50 16.91 18.32
C SER A 411 6.75 16.39 16.90
N ILE A 412 6.21 15.22 16.57
CA ILE A 412 6.30 14.63 15.23
C ILE A 412 5.55 15.53 14.23
N VAL A 413 4.34 16.00 14.58
CA VAL A 413 3.56 16.93 13.75
C VAL A 413 4.35 18.21 13.46
N LYS A 414 4.94 18.82 14.50
CA LYS A 414 5.74 20.04 14.38
C LYS A 414 6.93 19.84 13.44
N VAL A 415 7.73 18.79 13.64
CA VAL A 415 8.90 18.50 12.80
C VAL A 415 8.48 18.27 11.35
N GLN A 416 7.43 17.49 11.12
CA GLN A 416 6.91 17.21 9.78
C GLN A 416 6.43 18.49 9.08
N LYS A 417 5.67 19.34 9.77
CA LYS A 417 5.15 20.59 9.21
C LYS A 417 6.21 21.66 9.01
N ILE A 418 7.21 21.73 9.89
CA ILE A 418 8.39 22.58 9.68
C ILE A 418 9.10 22.15 8.40
N ALA A 419 9.39 20.86 8.22
CA ALA A 419 10.06 20.36 7.02
C ALA A 419 9.22 20.57 5.73
N GLU A 420 7.89 20.45 5.82
CA GLU A 420 6.98 20.73 4.71
C GLU A 420 7.02 22.22 4.31
N VAL A 421 6.84 23.14 5.27
CA VAL A 421 6.89 24.59 5.02
C VAL A 421 8.28 25.01 4.55
N GLU A 422 9.35 24.48 5.14
CA GLU A 422 10.72 24.75 4.72
C GLU A 422 10.96 24.34 3.27
N ARG A 423 10.44 23.18 2.83
CA ARG A 423 10.54 22.72 1.43
C ARG A 423 9.78 23.64 0.48
N GLU A 424 8.59 24.10 0.86
CA GLU A 424 7.81 25.07 0.09
C GLU A 424 8.57 26.41 -0.02
N LEU A 425 9.13 26.89 1.09
CA LEU A 425 9.91 28.13 1.14
C LEU A 425 11.22 28.06 0.36
N ARG A 426 11.93 26.94 0.39
CA ARG A 426 13.15 26.73 -0.40
C ARG A 426 12.91 26.94 -1.89
N LYS A 427 11.79 26.48 -2.44
CA LYS A 427 11.45 26.72 -3.86
C LYS A 427 11.36 28.23 -4.17
N ILE A 428 10.70 28.98 -3.28
CA ILE A 428 10.54 30.44 -3.44
C ILE A 428 11.89 31.15 -3.32
N VAL A 429 12.69 30.78 -2.31
CA VAL A 429 14.00 31.37 -2.06
C VAL A 429 14.98 31.03 -3.20
N ASP A 430 14.96 29.82 -3.73
CA ASP A 430 15.82 29.41 -4.85
C ASP A 430 15.59 30.26 -6.09
N VAL A 431 14.33 30.58 -6.42
CA VAL A 431 14.00 31.48 -7.53
C VAL A 431 14.57 32.88 -7.29
N GLN A 432 14.42 33.40 -6.07
CA GLN A 432 14.96 34.72 -5.71
C GLN A 432 16.49 34.74 -5.77
N LEU A 433 17.15 33.68 -5.30
CA LEU A 433 18.61 33.58 -5.28
C LEU A 433 19.21 33.34 -6.67
N ARG A 434 18.50 32.66 -7.58
CA ARG A 434 18.92 32.57 -8.99
C ARG A 434 18.95 33.95 -9.64
N ALA A 435 17.92 34.77 -9.40
CA ALA A 435 17.89 36.16 -9.86
C ALA A 435 19.02 37.00 -9.21
N GLU A 436 19.24 36.84 -7.90
CA GLU A 436 20.35 37.49 -7.18
C GLU A 436 21.71 37.11 -7.81
N LEU A 437 21.95 35.82 -8.04
CA LEU A 437 23.19 35.35 -8.66
C LEU A 437 23.38 35.87 -10.09
N GLU A 438 22.33 35.94 -10.90
CA GLU A 438 22.41 36.52 -12.24
C GLU A 438 22.86 38.00 -12.17
N THR A 439 22.33 38.78 -11.23
CA THR A 439 22.78 40.16 -11.02
C THR A 439 24.24 40.23 -10.56
N LEU A 440 24.68 39.31 -9.70
CA LEU A 440 26.05 39.24 -9.21
C LEU A 440 27.05 38.79 -10.30
N HIS A 441 26.67 37.85 -11.15
CA HIS A 441 27.42 37.46 -12.35
C HIS A 441 27.60 38.66 -13.28
N ASN A 442 26.50 39.36 -13.59
CA ASN A 442 26.52 40.56 -14.43
C ASN A 442 27.43 41.67 -13.86
N ALA A 443 27.47 41.85 -12.54
CA ALA A 443 28.36 42.80 -11.89
C ALA A 443 29.83 42.36 -11.98
N LEU A 444 30.12 41.08 -11.70
CA LEU A 444 31.48 40.53 -11.77
C LEU A 444 32.05 40.61 -13.20
N ASP A 445 31.24 40.35 -14.22
CA ASP A 445 31.65 40.45 -15.62
C ASP A 445 31.92 41.89 -16.04
N LYS A 446 31.13 42.86 -15.56
CA LYS A 446 31.42 44.29 -15.74
C LYS A 446 32.76 44.68 -15.11
N ASP A 447 33.03 44.24 -13.88
CA ASP A 447 34.29 44.53 -13.19
C ASP A 447 35.50 43.89 -13.88
N ASN A 448 35.35 42.63 -14.32
CA ASN A 448 36.37 41.95 -15.11
C ASN A 448 36.62 42.66 -16.44
N ALA A 449 35.58 43.12 -17.14
CA ALA A 449 35.70 43.89 -18.38
C ALA A 449 36.43 45.22 -18.15
N ILE A 450 36.15 45.92 -17.04
CA ILE A 450 36.85 47.15 -16.65
C ILE A 450 38.33 46.86 -16.34
N ARG A 451 38.62 45.78 -15.60
CA ARG A 451 39.99 45.35 -15.26
C ARG A 451 40.80 45.01 -16.52
N ILE A 452 40.20 44.32 -17.49
CA ILE A 452 40.82 44.02 -18.79
C ILE A 452 41.04 45.30 -19.62
N LYS A 453 40.09 46.25 -19.61
CA LYS A 453 40.26 47.56 -20.28
C LYS A 453 41.40 48.37 -19.65
N ARG A 454 41.54 48.38 -18.32
CA ARG A 454 42.62 49.06 -17.59
C ARG A 454 44.01 48.45 -17.88
N SER A 455 44.13 47.12 -17.91
CA SER A 455 45.40 46.44 -18.24
C SER A 455 45.85 46.64 -19.69
N LYS A 456 44.90 46.70 -20.65
CA LYS A 456 45.19 47.08 -22.05
C LYS A 456 45.67 48.53 -22.18
N LYS A 457 45.15 49.47 -21.37
CA LYS A 457 45.59 50.88 -21.36
C LYS A 457 47.03 51.02 -20.83
N GLN A 458 47.42 50.26 -19.81
CA GLN A 458 48.81 50.25 -19.30
C GLN A 458 49.82 49.60 -20.26
N LYS A 459 49.44 48.56 -21.02
CA LYS A 459 50.33 47.96 -22.05
C LYS A 459 50.63 48.90 -23.22
N LYS A 460 49.74 49.85 -23.57
CA LYS A 460 50.00 50.85 -24.63
C LYS A 460 51.04 51.91 -24.24
N VAL A 461 51.35 52.08 -22.95
CA VAL A 461 52.34 53.09 -22.49
C VAL A 461 53.79 52.56 -22.46
N LYS A 462 54.01 51.23 -22.56
CA LYS A 462 55.36 50.63 -22.55
C LYS A 462 56.00 50.35 -23.93
N ARG A 463 55.45 50.85 -25.03
CA ARG A 463 56.05 50.75 -26.37
C ARG A 463 56.20 52.13 -27.03
N SER A 464 57.21 52.89 -26.61
CA SER A 464 57.71 54.04 -27.39
C SER A 464 59.21 54.26 -27.17
N SER A 465 60.05 53.64 -28.02
CA SER A 465 61.42 54.09 -28.29
C SER A 465 61.90 53.66 -29.69
N LYS A 466 61.55 54.49 -30.69
CA LYS A 466 62.34 55.02 -31.83
C LYS A 466 63.52 54.19 -32.42
N LYS A 467 63.42 53.83 -33.71
CA LYS A 467 64.50 54.05 -34.71
C LYS A 467 63.98 53.98 -36.16
N THR A 468 64.41 54.96 -36.95
CA THR A 468 64.06 55.30 -38.34
C THR A 468 65.06 54.73 -39.36
N LYS A 469 64.57 54.33 -40.54
CA LYS A 469 65.17 54.18 -41.91
C LYS A 469 64.54 52.94 -42.57
N LYS A 470 64.17 52.87 -43.85
CA LYS A 470 64.50 53.61 -45.08
C LYS A 470 63.39 53.28 -46.11
N LYS A 471 63.08 54.20 -47.01
CA LYS A 471 62.13 54.03 -48.12
C LYS A 471 62.85 53.33 -49.30
N ARG A 472 62.24 52.30 -49.91
CA ARG A 472 62.44 51.90 -51.33
C ARG A 472 61.19 51.15 -51.83
N ASP A 473 60.87 51.40 -53.09
CA ASP A 473 59.58 51.18 -53.75
C ASP A 473 59.30 49.74 -54.21
N LYS A 474 57.98 49.50 -54.37
CA LYS A 474 57.26 48.65 -55.35
C LYS A 474 57.49 47.14 -55.38
N ASP A 475 56.40 46.42 -55.13
CA ASP A 475 55.85 45.54 -56.18
C ASP A 475 54.31 45.62 -56.20
N LEU A 476 53.75 45.83 -57.39
CA LEU A 476 52.32 45.89 -57.68
C LEU A 476 52.01 44.62 -58.47
N THR A 477 51.39 43.66 -57.79
CA THR A 477 50.89 42.35 -58.27
C THR A 477 51.89 41.20 -58.41
N PRO A 478 52.07 40.37 -57.36
CA PRO A 478 52.55 39.00 -57.51
C PRO A 478 51.39 38.02 -57.27
N ASP A 479 50.98 37.34 -58.35
CA ASP A 479 50.23 36.08 -58.38
C ASP A 479 48.70 36.11 -58.25
N ARG A 480 48.12 36.72 -59.30
CA ARG A 480 46.84 36.31 -59.90
C ARG A 480 47.07 35.00 -60.68
N THR A 481 46.51 33.88 -60.22
CA THR A 481 46.52 32.60 -60.95
C THR A 481 45.47 32.61 -62.06
N VAL A 482 45.90 32.44 -63.32
CA VAL A 482 45.02 32.21 -64.47
C VAL A 482 44.96 30.70 -64.71
N ASN A 483 43.76 30.13 -64.56
CA ASN A 483 43.46 28.77 -65.00
C ASN A 483 43.31 28.75 -66.53
N ILE A 484 44.10 27.92 -67.21
CA ILE A 484 43.76 27.36 -68.52
C ILE A 484 44.13 25.87 -68.51
N ASN A 485 43.15 25.04 -68.86
CA ASN A 485 43.18 23.59 -68.95
C ASN A 485 44.05 23.09 -70.13
N ASN A 486 44.66 21.90 -69.98
CA ASN A 486 44.53 20.71 -70.85
C ASN A 486 45.81 19.87 -70.88
N LEU A 487 45.74 18.65 -70.34
CA LEU A 487 45.81 17.38 -71.09
C LEU A 487 45.34 16.23 -70.20
#